data_AF-A0A8H5FB34-F1
#
_entry.id   AF-A0A8H5FB34-F1
#
_cell.length_a   1.000
_cell.length_b   1.000
_cell.length_c   1.000
_cell.angle_alpha   90.00
_cell.angle_beta   90.00
_cell.angle_gamma   90.00
#
_symmetry.space_group_name_H-M   'P 1'
#
loop_
_entity.id
_entity.type
_entity.pdbx_description
1 polymer ?
#
loop_
_entity_poly.entity_id
_entity_poly.type
_entity_poly.pdbx_seq_one_letter_code
_entity_poly.pdbx_strand_id
1 'polypeptide(L)'
;MVNGPPTPPPTTETELHDQARMPVSSPVADNAVPLQVESTARPETYRQFLPIIGELIAKKDFEGLVRVAETVDIQVYNDHSPSRLLTVTPLVLGFLIKDDAAAARYAMVRQPDAFASFPPFRSLMMLAIATAHRQYSKVYENIDALQSQASNADFPDKDLGLIITTMVPIFLGNGNNAFA
;
A
#
# COMPACT_ATOMS: atom_id res chain seq x y z
N MET A 1 -12.36 -55.90 43.08
CA MET A 1 -11.76 -54.97 42.09
C MET A 1 -11.58 -55.75 40.80
N VAL A 2 -12.37 -55.48 39.77
CA VAL A 2 -12.19 -56.02 38.41
C VAL A 2 -12.90 -55.06 37.44
N ASN A 3 -12.13 -54.26 36.72
CA ASN A 3 -12.59 -53.35 35.67
C ASN A 3 -12.71 -54.14 34.35
N GLY A 4 -13.85 -54.01 33.67
CA GLY A 4 -14.06 -54.48 32.30
C GLY A 4 -13.31 -53.65 31.24
N PRO A 5 -13.28 -54.11 29.97
CA PRO A 5 -12.22 -53.77 29.02
C PRO A 5 -12.50 -52.48 28.24
N PRO A 6 -11.49 -51.62 28.01
CA PRO A 6 -11.57 -50.55 27.03
C PRO A 6 -11.17 -51.05 25.63
N THR A 7 -12.08 -50.91 24.67
CA THR A 7 -11.80 -51.02 23.24
C THR A 7 -10.99 -49.81 22.72
N PRO A 8 -10.19 -49.98 21.64
CA PRO A 8 -9.13 -49.06 21.25
C PRO A 8 -9.60 -47.99 20.25
N PRO A 9 -8.87 -46.87 20.11
CA PRO A 9 -8.75 -46.17 18.84
C PRO A 9 -7.38 -46.43 18.17
N PRO A 10 -7.33 -46.42 16.82
CA PRO A 10 -6.20 -46.84 16.02
C PRO A 10 -5.05 -45.83 16.04
N THR A 11 -3.85 -46.31 16.35
CA THR A 11 -2.57 -45.62 16.10
C THR A 11 -1.88 -46.26 14.91
N THR A 12 -2.00 -45.70 13.69
CA THR A 12 -0.98 -45.86 12.63
C THR A 12 -1.18 -44.84 11.50
N GLU A 13 -0.40 -43.76 11.48
CA GLU A 13 -0.22 -42.90 10.29
C GLU A 13 1.27 -42.77 9.91
N THR A 14 2.11 -43.68 10.40
CA THR A 14 3.56 -43.68 10.16
C THR A 14 4.01 -44.74 9.14
N GLU A 15 3.11 -45.32 8.34
CA GLU A 15 3.48 -46.49 7.50
C GLU A 15 2.88 -46.53 6.07
N LEU A 16 2.74 -45.38 5.41
CA LEU A 16 2.60 -45.28 3.95
C LEU A 16 3.14 -43.89 3.56
N HIS A 17 4.37 -43.70 3.10
CA HIS A 17 4.79 -43.98 1.72
C HIS A 17 6.34 -44.04 1.66
N ASP A 18 6.89 -45.25 1.73
CA ASP A 18 8.24 -45.56 1.31
C ASP A 18 8.20 -46.03 -0.15
N GLN A 19 8.44 -45.12 -1.09
CA GLN A 19 8.71 -45.46 -2.49
C GLN A 19 9.80 -44.53 -3.05
N ALA A 20 11.06 -44.85 -2.72
CA ALA A 20 12.22 -44.37 -3.46
C ALA A 20 13.05 -45.55 -3.99
N ARG A 21 12.85 -45.95 -5.26
CA ARG A 21 13.89 -46.48 -6.18
C ARG A 21 13.29 -46.76 -7.58
N MET A 22 13.35 -45.80 -8.52
CA MET A 22 14.35 -45.64 -9.62
C MET A 22 13.99 -46.39 -10.92
N PRO A 23 14.58 -46.06 -12.09
CA PRO A 23 14.62 -44.80 -12.83
C PRO A 23 14.07 -45.00 -14.28
N VAL A 24 13.96 -43.94 -15.09
CA VAL A 24 14.21 -43.83 -16.56
C VAL A 24 13.31 -42.74 -17.16
N SER A 25 13.91 -41.58 -17.48
CA SER A 25 13.78 -40.88 -18.79
C SER A 25 14.20 -39.40 -18.66
N SER A 26 15.33 -39.11 -19.29
CA SER A 26 15.73 -37.94 -20.09
C SER A 26 15.20 -36.51 -19.83
N PRO A 27 16.01 -35.48 -20.17
CA PRO A 27 15.87 -34.11 -19.68
C PRO A 27 14.91 -33.30 -20.54
N VAL A 28 13.98 -32.56 -19.93
CA VAL A 28 13.24 -31.52 -20.63
C VAL A 28 13.14 -30.27 -19.76
N ALA A 29 13.90 -29.28 -20.20
CA ALA A 29 13.72 -27.84 -20.06
C ALA A 29 13.40 -27.29 -18.66
N ASP A 30 14.43 -26.63 -18.12
CA ASP A 30 14.29 -25.42 -17.30
C ASP A 30 13.15 -24.55 -17.82
N ASN A 31 12.03 -24.59 -17.11
CA ASN A 31 11.15 -23.44 -17.02
C ASN A 31 10.89 -23.21 -15.54
N ALA A 32 11.97 -22.81 -14.86
CA ALA A 32 11.88 -22.19 -13.55
C ALA A 32 11.10 -20.89 -13.71
N VAL A 33 9.78 -20.98 -13.53
CA VAL A 33 8.97 -19.81 -13.22
C VAL A 33 9.58 -19.24 -11.92
N PRO A 34 10.09 -18.00 -11.92
CA PRO A 34 10.60 -17.44 -10.69
C PRO A 34 9.43 -17.35 -9.71
N LEU A 35 9.61 -17.97 -8.53
CA LEU A 35 8.84 -17.70 -7.34
C LEU A 35 8.85 -16.18 -7.11
N GLN A 36 7.81 -15.51 -7.60
CA GLN A 36 7.48 -14.17 -7.13
C GLN A 36 7.17 -14.32 -5.65
N VAL A 37 8.09 -13.83 -4.83
CA VAL A 37 7.87 -13.58 -3.42
C VAL A 37 6.71 -12.59 -3.37
N GLU A 38 5.49 -13.12 -3.22
CA GLU A 38 4.30 -12.30 -3.02
C GLU A 38 4.55 -11.43 -1.81
N SER A 39 4.34 -10.14 -2.04
CA SER A 39 4.22 -9.13 -1.01
C SER A 39 3.39 -9.67 0.16
N THR A 40 3.94 -9.51 1.36
CA THR A 40 3.25 -9.62 2.65
C THR A 40 1.74 -9.43 2.49
N ALA A 41 0.98 -10.49 2.75
CA ALA A 41 -0.47 -10.63 2.52
C ALA A 41 -1.26 -9.30 2.60
N ARG A 42 -1.35 -8.61 1.46
CA ARG A 42 -2.09 -7.36 1.34
C ARG A 42 -3.59 -7.69 1.33
N PRO A 43 -4.42 -7.00 2.13
CA PRO A 43 -5.88 -7.18 2.08
C PRO A 43 -6.43 -7.00 0.66
N GLU A 44 -7.39 -7.85 0.30
CA GLU A 44 -7.98 -7.91 -1.04
C GLU A 44 -8.56 -6.56 -1.50
N THR A 45 -9.12 -5.78 -0.57
CA THR A 45 -9.65 -4.43 -0.82
C THR A 45 -8.61 -3.52 -1.49
N TYR A 46 -7.36 -3.55 -1.03
CA TYR A 46 -6.31 -2.70 -1.60
C TYR A 46 -5.84 -3.21 -2.96
N ARG A 47 -5.84 -4.53 -3.19
CA ARG A 47 -5.49 -5.13 -4.49
C ARG A 47 -6.47 -4.69 -5.58
N GLN A 48 -7.76 -4.65 -5.27
CA GLN A 48 -8.81 -4.23 -6.20
C GLN A 48 -8.83 -2.70 -6.41
N PHE A 49 -8.42 -1.94 -5.41
CA PHE A 49 -8.41 -0.48 -5.44
C PHE A 49 -7.31 0.12 -6.33
N LEU A 50 -6.11 -0.48 -6.33
CA LEU A 50 -4.94 0.09 -7.02
C LEU A 50 -5.10 0.28 -8.54
N PRO A 51 -5.66 -0.68 -9.30
CA PRO A 51 -5.89 -0.48 -10.73
C PRO A 51 -6.81 0.72 -11.02
N ILE A 52 -7.84 0.90 -10.19
CA ILE A 52 -8.82 2.01 -10.32
C ILE A 52 -8.11 3.35 -10.08
N ILE A 53 -7.24 3.43 -9.07
CA ILE A 53 -6.44 4.62 -8.83
C ILE A 53 -5.50 4.91 -9.97
N GLY A 54 -4.81 3.91 -10.50
CA GLY A 54 -3.94 4.06 -11.67
C GLY A 54 -4.69 4.64 -12.88
N GLU A 55 -5.90 4.14 -13.15
CA GLU A 55 -6.74 4.65 -14.24
C GLU A 55 -7.18 6.11 -14.01
N LEU A 56 -7.61 6.46 -12.80
CA LEU A 56 -8.05 7.82 -12.46
C LEU A 56 -6.89 8.82 -12.53
N ILE A 57 -5.69 8.44 -12.07
CA ILE A 57 -4.47 9.23 -12.21
C ILE A 57 -4.14 9.44 -13.69
N ALA A 58 -4.19 8.38 -14.51
CA ALA A 58 -3.89 8.45 -15.93
C ALA A 58 -4.87 9.38 -16.69
N LYS A 59 -6.14 9.38 -16.28
CA LYS A 59 -7.19 10.28 -16.81
C LYS A 59 -7.15 11.69 -16.23
N LYS A 60 -6.30 11.95 -15.22
CA LYS A 60 -6.29 13.18 -14.41
C LYS A 60 -7.65 13.49 -13.75
N ASP A 61 -8.44 12.46 -13.49
CA ASP A 61 -9.74 12.57 -12.80
C ASP A 61 -9.52 12.54 -11.28
N PHE A 62 -9.02 13.64 -10.73
CA PHE A 62 -8.73 13.76 -9.30
C PHE A 62 -10.00 13.86 -8.45
N GLU A 63 -11.12 14.25 -9.04
CA GLU A 63 -12.40 14.24 -8.34
C GLU A 63 -12.90 12.80 -8.15
N GLY A 64 -12.89 11.99 -9.21
CA GLY A 64 -13.15 10.56 -9.13
C GLY A 64 -12.19 9.87 -8.18
N LEU A 65 -10.90 10.19 -8.24
CA LEU A 65 -9.87 9.64 -7.35
C LEU A 65 -10.21 9.87 -5.88
N VAL A 66 -10.51 11.11 -5.50
CA VAL A 66 -10.86 11.46 -4.12
C VAL A 66 -12.10 10.68 -3.68
N ARG A 67 -13.17 10.67 -4.49
CA ARG A 67 -14.43 9.96 -4.14
C ARG A 67 -14.21 8.47 -3.91
N VAL A 68 -13.45 7.80 -4.78
CA VAL A 68 -13.16 6.37 -4.66
C VAL A 68 -12.27 6.13 -3.44
N ALA A 69 -11.22 6.92 -3.24
CA ALA A 69 -10.31 6.76 -2.11
C ALA A 69 -10.99 7.03 -0.75
N GLU A 70 -11.89 8.01 -0.66
CA GLU A 70 -12.72 8.22 0.54
C GLU A 70 -13.63 7.03 0.84
N THR A 71 -14.27 6.48 -0.19
CA THR A 71 -15.16 5.32 -0.05
C THR A 71 -14.38 4.13 0.52
N VAL A 72 -13.18 3.88 0.01
CA VAL A 72 -12.31 2.80 0.50
C VAL A 72 -11.78 3.09 1.91
N ASP A 73 -11.36 4.31 2.22
CA ASP A 73 -10.88 4.65 3.58
C ASP A 73 -11.99 4.49 4.64
N ILE A 74 -13.26 4.78 4.28
CA ILE A 74 -14.41 4.55 5.15
C ILE A 74 -14.68 3.05 5.36
N GLN A 75 -14.58 2.24 4.30
CA GLN A 75 -14.75 0.78 4.42
C GLN A 75 -13.70 0.14 5.33
N VAL A 76 -12.53 0.76 5.42
CA VAL A 76 -11.35 0.24 6.12
C VAL A 76 -11.03 1.05 7.40
N TYR A 77 -12.04 1.77 7.91
CA TYR A 77 -11.93 2.82 8.95
C TYR A 77 -11.10 2.46 10.20
N ASN A 78 -11.06 1.20 10.63
CA ASN A 78 -10.34 0.74 11.82
C ASN A 78 -9.12 -0.17 11.52
N ASP A 79 -8.59 -0.08 10.30
CA ASP A 79 -7.39 -0.80 9.93
C ASP A 79 -6.14 -0.04 10.39
N HIS A 80 -5.32 -0.73 11.17
CA HIS A 80 -3.99 -0.28 11.60
C HIS A 80 -2.88 -0.84 10.70
N SER A 81 -3.23 -1.57 9.63
CA SER A 81 -2.29 -2.08 8.66
C SER A 81 -1.54 -0.96 7.96
N PRO A 82 -0.23 -1.09 7.73
CA PRO A 82 0.53 -0.16 6.89
C PRO A 82 -0.04 -0.08 5.46
N SER A 83 -0.79 -1.10 5.02
CA SER A 83 -1.48 -1.10 3.72
C SER A 83 -2.48 0.04 3.57
N ARG A 84 -3.00 0.61 4.68
CA ARG A 84 -3.90 1.76 4.65
C ARG A 84 -3.29 2.99 3.98
N LEU A 85 -1.96 3.10 4.00
CA LEU A 85 -1.25 4.17 3.30
C LEU A 85 -1.44 4.12 1.78
N LEU A 86 -1.77 2.96 1.21
CA LEU A 86 -2.13 2.83 -0.20
C LEU A 86 -3.41 3.58 -0.56
N THR A 87 -4.28 3.82 0.42
CA THR A 87 -5.53 4.59 0.24
C THR A 87 -5.39 6.03 0.69
N VAL A 88 -4.76 6.24 1.87
CA VAL A 88 -4.61 7.58 2.45
C VAL A 88 -3.68 8.46 1.62
N THR A 89 -2.60 7.90 1.09
CA THR A 89 -1.63 8.67 0.29
C THR A 89 -2.24 9.26 -0.98
N PRO A 90 -2.87 8.47 -1.87
CA PRO A 90 -3.53 9.06 -3.05
C PRO A 90 -4.69 9.97 -2.66
N LEU A 91 -5.43 9.69 -1.57
CA LEU A 91 -6.49 10.57 -1.09
C LEU A 91 -5.96 11.98 -0.73
N VAL A 92 -4.90 12.04 0.07
CA VAL A 92 -4.31 13.29 0.54
C VAL A 92 -3.68 14.05 -0.63
N LEU A 93 -2.93 13.37 -1.50
CA LEU A 93 -2.37 14.00 -2.70
C LEU A 93 -3.47 14.47 -3.64
N GLY A 94 -4.58 13.73 -3.77
CA GLY A 94 -5.76 14.14 -4.54
C GLY A 94 -6.39 15.43 -4.02
N PHE A 95 -6.54 15.57 -2.69
CA PHE A 95 -6.99 16.82 -2.08
C PHE A 95 -6.03 17.98 -2.34
N LEU A 96 -4.72 17.77 -2.18
CA LEU A 96 -3.73 18.80 -2.43
C LEU A 96 -3.69 19.24 -3.90
N ILE A 97 -3.83 18.32 -4.85
CA ILE A 97 -3.92 18.61 -6.30
C ILE A 97 -5.15 19.45 -6.64
N LYS A 98 -6.22 19.32 -5.84
CA LYS A 98 -7.47 20.09 -5.95
C LYS A 98 -7.45 21.38 -5.10
N ASP A 99 -6.31 21.76 -4.54
CA ASP A 99 -6.13 22.90 -3.63
C ASP A 99 -6.97 22.85 -2.33
N ASP A 100 -7.45 21.66 -1.94
CA ASP A 100 -8.19 21.47 -0.69
C ASP A 100 -7.25 21.03 0.45
N ALA A 101 -6.43 21.98 0.91
CA ALA A 101 -5.48 21.74 1.99
C ALA A 101 -6.17 21.42 3.34
N ALA A 102 -7.41 21.86 3.54
CA ALA A 102 -8.17 21.58 4.76
C ALA A 102 -8.57 20.11 4.83
N ALA A 103 -9.15 19.58 3.75
CA ALA A 103 -9.50 18.16 3.65
C ALA A 103 -8.27 17.26 3.70
N ALA A 104 -7.18 17.64 3.03
CA ALA A 104 -5.90 16.93 3.10
C ALA A 104 -5.40 16.79 4.54
N ARG A 105 -5.41 17.89 5.32
CA ARG A 105 -5.01 17.86 6.73
C ARG A 105 -5.95 17.02 7.58
N TYR A 106 -7.25 17.14 7.38
CA TYR A 106 -8.23 16.34 8.11
C TYR A 106 -8.04 14.84 7.86
N ALA A 107 -7.81 14.44 6.61
CA ALA A 107 -7.53 13.06 6.23
C ALA A 107 -6.27 12.50 6.89
N MET A 108 -5.26 13.33 7.17
CA MET A 108 -4.03 12.92 7.87
C MET A 108 -4.20 12.86 9.39
N VAL A 109 -4.92 13.81 10.00
CA VAL A 109 -5.10 13.88 11.46
C VAL A 109 -5.96 12.72 11.99
N ARG A 110 -6.89 12.19 11.18
CA ARG A 110 -7.73 11.05 11.59
C ARG A 110 -7.01 9.70 11.58
N GLN A 111 -5.75 9.66 11.13
CA GLN A 111 -5.02 8.40 11.01
C GLN A 111 -4.41 7.98 12.35
N PRO A 112 -4.21 6.67 12.59
CA PRO A 112 -3.54 6.19 13.79
C PRO A 112 -2.12 6.75 13.95
N ASP A 113 -1.75 7.09 15.19
CA ASP A 113 -0.40 7.58 15.54
C ASP A 113 0.72 6.60 15.16
N ALA A 114 0.40 5.32 15.01
CA ALA A 114 1.32 4.28 14.54
C ALA A 114 1.97 4.60 13.18
N PHE A 115 1.33 5.42 12.33
CA PHE A 115 1.93 5.83 11.06
C PHE A 115 2.95 6.96 11.21
N ALA A 116 3.02 7.65 12.36
CA ALA A 116 3.98 8.70 12.59
C ALA A 116 5.44 8.20 12.58
N SER A 117 5.67 6.90 12.80
CA SER A 117 6.98 6.25 12.64
C SER A 117 7.35 5.97 11.19
N PHE A 118 6.40 6.04 10.25
CA PHE A 118 6.64 5.81 8.83
C PHE A 118 7.10 7.12 8.15
N PRO A 119 8.36 7.20 7.65
CA PRO A 119 8.90 8.46 7.13
C PRO A 119 8.06 9.11 6.01
N PRO A 120 7.56 8.35 5.00
CA PRO A 120 6.70 8.91 3.95
C PRO A 120 5.41 9.53 4.49
N PHE A 121 4.81 8.92 5.51
CA PHE A 121 3.60 9.47 6.14
C PHE A 121 3.90 10.82 6.80
N ARG A 122 5.05 10.94 7.48
CA ARG A 122 5.49 12.20 8.08
C ARG A 122 5.75 13.28 7.03
N SER A 123 6.46 12.95 5.96
CA SER A 123 6.71 13.89 4.85
C SER A 123 5.40 14.35 4.20
N LEU A 124 4.44 13.44 4.00
CA LEU A 124 3.11 13.75 3.48
C LEU A 124 2.30 14.66 4.42
N MET A 125 2.37 14.43 5.74
CA MET A 125 1.70 15.27 6.74
C MET A 125 2.28 16.68 6.73
N MET A 126 3.62 16.78 6.73
CA MET A 126 4.32 18.06 6.69
C MET A 126 4.07 18.80 5.38
N LEU A 127 3.94 18.09 4.26
CA LEU A 127 3.51 18.66 2.99
C LEU A 127 2.11 19.27 3.09
N ALA A 128 1.12 18.52 3.61
CA ALA A 128 -0.24 19.04 3.78
C ALA A 128 -0.30 20.28 4.70
N ILE A 129 0.49 20.29 5.78
CA ILE A 129 0.63 21.43 6.68
C ILE A 129 1.28 22.62 5.97
N ALA A 130 2.40 22.40 5.28
CA ALA A 130 3.12 23.45 4.56
C ALA A 130 2.25 24.11 3.47
N THR A 131 1.47 23.30 2.73
CA THR A 131 0.52 23.78 1.73
C THR A 131 -0.59 24.62 2.38
N ALA A 132 -1.17 24.16 3.49
CA ALA A 132 -2.21 24.92 4.19
C ALA A 132 -1.72 26.28 4.70
N HIS A 133 -0.45 26.36 5.12
CA HIS A 133 0.17 27.60 5.58
C HIS A 133 0.88 28.40 4.48
N ARG A 134 0.80 27.97 3.22
CA ARG A 134 1.47 28.60 2.06
C ARG A 134 2.98 28.79 2.27
N GLN A 135 3.62 27.84 2.94
CA GLN A 135 5.05 27.85 3.26
C GLN A 135 5.83 27.21 2.10
N TYR A 136 5.97 27.92 0.99
CA TYR A 136 6.49 27.37 -0.27
C TYR A 136 7.87 26.69 -0.15
N SER A 137 8.82 27.29 0.58
CA SER A 137 10.13 26.64 0.84
C SER A 137 9.96 25.24 1.43
N LYS A 138 9.09 25.12 2.43
CA LYS A 138 8.81 23.85 3.08
C LYS A 138 8.01 22.91 2.18
N VAL A 139 7.16 23.42 1.29
CA VAL A 139 6.45 22.57 0.31
C VAL A 139 7.47 21.83 -0.56
N TYR A 140 8.45 22.54 -1.12
CA TYR A 140 9.51 21.93 -1.93
C TYR A 140 10.38 20.98 -1.11
N GLU A 141 10.82 21.37 0.09
CA GLU A 141 11.61 20.49 0.97
C GLU A 141 10.88 19.18 1.30
N ASN A 142 9.58 19.23 1.60
CA ASN A 142 8.80 18.04 1.93
C ASN A 142 8.48 17.18 0.70
N ILE A 143 8.39 17.78 -0.49
CA ILE A 143 8.25 17.05 -1.74
C ILE A 143 9.52 16.26 -2.06
N ASP A 144 10.69 16.90 -1.93
CA ASP A 144 11.97 16.24 -2.18
C ASP A 144 12.18 15.08 -1.18
N ALA A 145 11.84 15.30 0.09
CA ALA A 145 11.85 14.25 1.11
C ALA A 145 10.89 13.10 0.76
N LEU A 146 9.65 13.41 0.35
CA LEU A 146 8.65 12.40 0.00
C LEU A 146 9.04 11.59 -1.26
N GLN A 147 9.55 12.25 -2.30
CA GLN A 147 10.01 11.60 -3.52
C GLN A 147 11.26 10.74 -3.30
N SER A 148 12.25 11.25 -2.56
CA SER A 148 13.48 10.50 -2.26
C SER A 148 13.18 9.24 -1.45
N GLN A 149 12.25 9.32 -0.50
CA GLN A 149 11.77 8.16 0.25
C GLN A 149 11.06 7.16 -0.66
N ALA A 150 10.10 7.62 -1.48
CA ALA A 150 9.30 6.76 -2.37
C ALA A 150 10.10 6.11 -3.51
N SER A 151 11.21 6.74 -3.93
CA SER A 151 12.08 6.25 -5.01
C SER A 151 13.18 5.30 -4.50
N ASN A 152 13.28 5.08 -3.19
CA ASN A 152 14.28 4.18 -2.62
C ASN A 152 13.99 2.72 -3.05
N ALA A 153 15.01 1.97 -3.45
CA ALA A 153 14.89 0.56 -3.83
C ALA A 153 14.38 -0.32 -2.67
N ASP A 154 14.68 0.06 -1.43
CA ASP A 154 14.24 -0.62 -0.20
C ASP A 154 12.88 -0.12 0.30
N PHE A 155 12.15 0.67 -0.51
CA PHE A 155 10.83 1.14 -0.14
C PHE A 155 9.87 -0.06 0.00
N PRO A 156 9.14 -0.18 1.12
CA PRO A 156 8.45 -1.41 1.48
C PRO A 156 7.29 -1.77 0.54
N ASP A 157 6.71 -0.77 -0.14
CA ASP A 157 5.57 -0.97 -1.03
C ASP A 157 5.78 -0.27 -2.38
N LYS A 158 6.14 -1.04 -3.40
CA LYS A 158 6.45 -0.52 -4.73
C LYS A 158 5.27 0.22 -5.38
N ASP A 159 4.04 -0.21 -5.13
CA ASP A 159 2.85 0.41 -5.71
C ASP A 159 2.61 1.79 -5.08
N LEU A 160 2.76 1.88 -3.76
CA LEU A 160 2.70 3.16 -3.06
C LEU A 160 3.81 4.12 -3.55
N GLY A 161 5.03 3.60 -3.72
CA GLY A 161 6.14 4.38 -4.27
C GLY A 161 5.82 4.93 -5.66
N LEU A 162 5.22 4.10 -6.53
CA LEU A 162 4.78 4.51 -7.87
C LEU A 162 3.68 5.59 -7.82
N ILE A 163 2.69 5.44 -6.94
CA ILE A 163 1.63 6.44 -6.75
C ILE A 163 2.21 7.78 -6.35
N ILE A 164 3.10 7.80 -5.35
CA ILE A 164 3.75 9.02 -4.86
C ILE A 164 4.56 9.68 -5.98
N THR A 165 5.43 8.92 -6.63
CA THR A 165 6.30 9.44 -7.70
C THR A 165 5.51 9.91 -8.92
N THR A 166 4.29 9.41 -9.14
CA THR A 166 3.40 9.86 -10.22
C THR A 166 2.59 11.11 -9.84
N MET A 167 2.01 11.16 -8.63
CA MET A 167 1.10 12.24 -8.24
C MET A 167 1.81 13.51 -7.76
N VAL A 168 3.00 13.39 -7.15
CA VAL A 168 3.73 14.56 -6.64
C VAL A 168 4.14 15.54 -7.75
N PRO A 169 4.66 15.11 -8.91
CA PRO A 169 4.90 16.03 -10.03
C PRO A 169 3.63 16.72 -10.54
N ILE A 170 2.48 16.04 -10.48
CA ILE A 170 1.20 16.62 -10.88
C ILE A 170 0.77 17.71 -9.91
N PHE A 171 0.93 17.48 -8.60
CA PHE A 171 0.69 18.50 -7.58
C PHE A 171 1.52 19.76 -7.82
N LEU A 172 2.82 19.61 -8.10
CA LEU A 172 3.69 20.73 -8.45
C LEU A 172 3.24 21.46 -9.73
N GLY A 173 2.87 20.70 -10.76
CA GLY A 173 2.42 21.24 -12.03
C GLY A 173 1.12 22.04 -11.91
N ASN A 174 0.18 21.60 -11.08
CA ASN A 174 -1.06 22.34 -10.80
C ASN A 174 -0.82 23.56 -9.91
N GLY A 175 0.08 23.44 -8.92
CA GLY A 175 0.47 24.55 -8.07
C GLY A 175 0.91 25.79 -8.86
N ASN A 176 1.70 25.62 -9.91
CA ASN A 176 2.16 26.76 -10.72
C ASN A 176 1.03 27.60 -11.36
N ASN A 177 -0.19 27.07 -11.51
CA ASN A 177 -1.35 27.83 -11.99
C ASN A 177 -2.20 28.42 -10.87
N ALA A 178 -2.13 27.89 -9.65
CA ALA A 178 -2.82 28.42 -8.47
C ALA A 178 -2.02 29.51 -7.72
N PHE A 179 -0.73 29.69 -8.08
CA PHE A 179 0.22 30.56 -7.39
C PHE A 179 0.79 31.70 -8.26
N ALA A 180 0.22 31.94 -9.45
CA ALA A 180 0.47 33.12 -10.29
C ALA A 180 -0.69 34.14 -10.14
#